data_AF-A0AAV3KCF0-F1
#
_entry.id   AF-A0AAV3KCF0-F1
#
_cell.length_a   1.000
_cell.length_b   1.000
_cell.length_c   1.000
_cell.angle_alpha   90.00
_cell.angle_beta   90.00
_cell.angle_gamma   90.00
#
_symmetry.space_group_name_H-M   'P 1'
#
loop_
_entity.id
_entity.type
_entity.pdbx_description
1 polymer ?
#
loop_
_entity_poly.entity_id
_entity_poly.type
_entity_poly.pdbx_seq_one_letter_code
_entity_poly.pdbx_strand_id
1 'polypeptide(L)' 'MRKPTYHVFVTQESPPDSRGEKNTFWTKVGVAFAHHGKPGLNIVLTPGLAVSGKLVLLEPRDDSDAPPEPGTMSAQP' A
#
# COMPACT_ATOMS: atom_id res chain seq x y z
N MET A 1 18.59 12.38 3.67
CA MET A 1 17.86 11.30 2.97
C MET A 1 16.69 11.93 2.23
N ARG A 2 16.58 11.77 0.91
CA ARG A 2 15.46 12.32 0.13
C ARG A 2 14.21 11.51 0.46
N LYS A 3 13.11 12.17 0.85
CA LYS A 3 11.84 11.49 1.19
C LYS A 3 11.43 10.57 0.03
N PRO A 4 10.93 9.35 0.30
CA PRO A 4 10.41 8.48 -0.75
C PRO A 4 9.27 9.19 -1.47
N THR A 5 9.25 9.08 -2.80
CA THR A 5 8.24 9.74 -3.63
C THR A 5 6.94 8.95 -3.65
N TYR A 6 7.02 7.63 -3.46
CA TYR A 6 5.85 6.74 -3.44
C TYR A 6 6.02 5.60 -2.42
N HIS A 7 4.91 5.13 -1.86
CA HIS A 7 4.77 3.81 -1.26
C HIS A 7 4.42 2.79 -2.34
N VAL A 8 4.99 1.59 -2.24
CA VAL A 8 4.77 0.50 -3.19
C VAL A 8 3.97 -0.60 -2.52
N PHE A 9 2.90 -1.04 -3.17
CA PHE A 9 1.98 -2.05 -2.69
C PHE A 9 1.87 -3.21 -3.67
N VAL A 10 1.64 -4.42 -3.15
CA VAL A 10 1.05 -5.52 -3.91
C VAL A 10 -0.45 -5.52 -3.65
N THR A 11 -1.24 -5.66 -4.72
CA THR A 11 -2.70 -5.78 -4.61
C THR A 11 -3.16 -7.18 -4.96
N GLN A 12 -4.01 -7.75 -4.12
CA GLN A 12 -4.65 -9.03 -4.37
C GLN A 12 -6.17 -8.88 -4.22
N GLU A 13 -6.92 -9.19 -5.26
CA GLU A 13 -8.38 -9.25 -5.19
C GLU A 13 -8.78 -10.47 -4.35
N SER A 14 -9.69 -10.27 -3.40
CA SER A 14 -10.28 -11.36 -2.65
C SER A 14 -11.29 -12.11 -3.52
N PRO A 15 -11.49 -13.41 -3.27
CA PRO A 15 -12.72 -14.06 -3.71
C PRO A 15 -13.92 -13.28 -3.18
N PRO A 16 -15.03 -13.19 -3.93
CA PRO A 16 -16.25 -12.57 -3.44
C PRO A 16 -16.72 -13.28 -2.17
N ASP A 17 -17.09 -12.52 -1.15
CA ASP A 17 -17.61 -13.06 0.09
C ASP A 17 -19.03 -13.65 -0.08
N SER A 18 -19.64 -14.14 1.01
CA SER A 18 -21.00 -14.70 0.97
C SER A 18 -22.08 -13.69 0.56
N ARG A 19 -21.77 -12.39 0.52
CA ARG A 19 -22.65 -11.30 0.05
C ARG A 19 -22.30 -10.85 -1.37
N GLY A 20 -21.31 -11.47 -2.00
CA GLY A 20 -20.84 -11.13 -3.35
C GLY A 20 -19.89 -9.92 -3.39
N GLU A 21 -19.45 -9.41 -2.24
CA GLU A 21 -18.59 -8.24 -2.18
C GLU A 21 -17.13 -8.66 -2.46
N LYS A 22 -16.48 -7.94 -3.38
CA LYS A 22 -15.07 -8.12 -3.70
C LYS A 22 -14.26 -7.08 -2.93
N ASN A 23 -13.28 -7.53 -2.19
CA ASN A 23 -12.34 -6.65 -1.52
C ASN A 23 -10.96 -6.73 -2.18
N THR A 24 -10.13 -5.70 -2.02
CA THR A 24 -8.73 -5.74 -2.47
C THR A 24 -7.83 -5.63 -1.26
N PHE A 25 -6.97 -6.63 -1.06
CA PHE A 25 -5.94 -6.57 -0.05
C PHE A 25 -4.74 -5.79 -0.60
N TRP A 26 -4.33 -4.76 0.15
CA TRP A 26 -3.20 -3.91 -0.18
C TRP A 26 -2.09 -4.15 0.83
N THR A 27 -0.99 -4.76 0.38
CA THR A 27 0.18 -4.99 1.24
C THR A 27 1.31 -4.06 0.83
N LYS A 28 1.75 -3.18 1.73
CA LYS A 28 2.92 -2.33 1.48
C LYS A 28 4.18 -3.20 1.46
N VAL A 29 4.91 -3.17 0.35
CA VAL A 29 6.10 -4.02 0.12
C VAL A 29 7.39 -3.24 -0.06
N GLY A 30 7.31 -1.91 -0.17
CA GLY A 30 8.48 -1.08 -0.37
C GLY A 30 8.18 0.40 -0.59
N VAL A 31 9.20 1.08 -1.12
CA VAL A 31 9.15 2.50 -1.48
C VAL A 31 9.74 2.72 -2.87
N ALA A 32 9.36 3.80 -3.52
CA ALA A 32 9.94 4.19 -4.79
C ALA A 32 10.39 5.65 -4.80
N PHE A 33 11.40 5.93 -5.62
CA PHE A 33 12.00 7.25 -5.78
C PHE A 33 12.41 7.50 -7.22
N ALA A 34 12.46 8.78 -7.61
CA ALA A 34 12.92 9.19 -8.94
C ALA A 34 14.33 8.67 -9.25
N HIS A 35 14.53 8.14 -10.46
CA HIS A 35 15.81 7.55 -10.89
C HIS A 35 16.85 8.63 -11.20
N HIS A 36 17.55 9.15 -10.18
CA HIS A 36 18.73 10.04 -10.29
C HIS A 36 18.60 11.17 -11.34
N GLY A 37 17.42 11.78 -11.46
CA GLY A 37 17.18 12.89 -12.39
C GLY A 37 16.92 12.48 -13.85
N LYS A 38 16.82 11.18 -14.13
CA LYS A 38 16.35 10.64 -15.41
C LYS A 38 14.88 10.24 -15.30
N PRO A 39 14.18 10.08 -16.45
CA PRO A 39 12.86 9.50 -16.47
C PRO A 39 12.84 8.10 -15.83
N GLY A 40 11.83 7.82 -15.02
CA GLY A 40 11.63 6.52 -14.38
C GLY A 40 11.79 6.51 -12.86
N LEU A 41 11.52 5.35 -12.26
CA LEU A 41 11.50 5.13 -10.82
C LEU A 41 12.38 3.95 -10.44
N ASN A 42 13.11 4.09 -9.35
CA ASN A 42 13.72 2.97 -8.64
C ASN A 42 12.73 2.48 -7.58
N ILE A 43 12.52 1.16 -7.53
CA ILE A 43 11.71 0.51 -6.50
C ILE A 43 12.65 -0.24 -5.57
N VAL A 44 12.53 0.03 -4.26
CA VAL A 44 13.23 -0.71 -3.22
C VAL A 44 12.19 -1.51 -2.46
N LEU A 45 12.25 -2.83 -2.65
CA LEU A 45 11.47 -3.79 -1.88
C LEU A 45 12.14 -4.04 -0.54
N THR A 46 11.34 -4.38 0.47
CA THR A 46 11.87 -4.86 1.74
C THR A 46 12.76 -6.09 1.49
N PRO A 47 14.01 -6.10 1.99
CA PRO A 47 14.91 -7.23 1.79
C PRO A 47 14.32 -8.56 2.26
N GLY A 48 14.55 -9.64 1.51
CA GLY A 48 14.04 -10.98 1.83
C GLY A 48 12.55 -11.19 1.51
N LEU A 49 11.86 -10.18 0.98
CA LEU A 49 10.46 -10.30 0.58
C LEU A 49 10.33 -10.77 -0.88
N ALA A 50 9.74 -11.94 -1.09
CA ALA A 50 9.29 -12.38 -2.40
C ALA A 50 7.91 -11.76 -2.70
N VAL A 51 7.77 -11.13 -3.86
CA VAL A 51 6.51 -10.53 -4.30
C VAL A 51 6.13 -11.05 -5.69
N SER A 52 4.83 -11.24 -5.92
CA SER A 52 4.27 -11.65 -7.22
C SER A 52 2.98 -10.89 -7.50
N GLY A 53 2.68 -10.64 -8.76
CA GLY A 53 1.45 -9.96 -9.19
C GLY A 53 1.66 -8.48 -9.50
N LYS A 54 0.64 -7.67 -9.21
CA LYS A 54 0.60 -6.25 -9.57
C LYS A 54 1.25 -5.39 -8.48
N LEU A 55 2.24 -4.59 -8.86
CA LEU A 55 2.76 -3.51 -8.02
C LEU A 55 2.02 -2.21 -8.31
N VAL A 56 1.62 -1.51 -7.25
CA VAL A 56 0.96 -0.20 -7.32
C VAL A 56 1.76 0.80 -6.52
N LEU A 57 2.05 1.96 -7.13
CA LEU A 57 2.83 3.03 -6.53
C LEU A 57 1.89 4.20 -6.24
N LEU A 58 1.82 4.61 -4.98
CA LEU A 58 0.96 5.71 -4.52
C LEU A 58 1.78 6.71 -3.73
N GLU A 59 1.47 8.00 -3.86
CA GLU A 59 2.12 9.02 -3.05
C GLU A 59 1.87 8.74 -1.56
N PRO A 60 2.82 9.04 -0.66
CA PRO A 60 2.58 8.94 0.77
C PRO A 60 1.38 9.82 1.12
N ARG A 61 0.31 9.23 1.66
CA ARG A 61 -0.77 10.00 2.25
C ARG A 61 -0.24 10.73 3.48
N ASP A 62 -0.68 11.96 3.65
CA ASP A 62 -0.52 12.68 4.91
C ASP A 62 -1.32 11.91 5.98
N ASP A 63 -0.79 11.74 7.19
CA ASP A 63 -1.43 11.01 8.30
C ASP A 63 -2.86 11.49 8.63
N SER A 64 -3.25 12.66 8.12
CA SER A 64 -4.59 13.24 8.24
C SER A 64 -5.67 12.58 7.36
N ASP A 65 -5.29 11.73 6.39
CA ASP A 65 -6.20 11.10 5.40
C ASP A 65 -6.46 9.60 5.66
N ALA A 66 -6.04 9.07 6.82
CA ALA A 66 -6.37 7.69 7.18
C ALA A 66 -7.90 7.56 7.38
N PRO A 67 -8.58 6.63 6.68
CA PRO A 67 -9.96 6.30 7.00
C PRO A 67 -10.01 5.85 8.47
N PRO A 68 -11.02 6.27 9.26
CA PRO A 68 -11.15 5.82 10.64
C PRO A 68 -11.21 4.30 10.66
N GLU A 69 -10.36 3.68 11.47
CA GLU A 69 -10.34 2.22 11.63
C GLU A 69 -11.72 1.74 12.10
N PRO A 70 -12.41 0.87 11.33
CA PRO A 70 -13.69 0.32 11.75
C PRO A 70 -13.42 -0.71 12.86
N GLY A 71 -13.43 -0.28 14.11
CA GLY A 71 -13.22 -1.21 15.23
C GLY A 71 -13.25 -0.64 16.65
N THR A 72 -13.11 0.67 16.86
CA THR A 72 -13.16 1.23 18.22
C THR A 72 -14.53 1.82 18.53
N MET A 73 -15.58 0.99 18.47
CA MET A 73 -16.79 1.24 19.26
C MET A 73 -16.55 0.59 20.61
N SER A 74 -15.90 1.35 21.50
CA SER A 74 -15.85 1.02 22.93
C SER A 74 -17.28 0.82 23.41
N ALA A 75 -17.62 -0.43 23.75
CA ALA A 75 -18.75 -0.68 24.65
C ALA A 75 -18.41 0.02 25.98
N GLN A 76 -19.05 1.16 26.23
CA GLN A 76 -19.08 1.75 27.56
C GLN A 76 -20.21 1.09 28.37
N PRO A 77 -20.00 0.92 29.68
CA PRO A 77 -20.87 0.16 30.59
C PRO A 77 -22.23 0.81 30.85
#